data_AF-A0A1R2CRT8-F1
#
_entry.id   AF-A0A1R2CRT8-F1
#
_cell.length_a   1.000
_cell.length_b   1.000
_cell.length_c   1.000
_cell.angle_alpha   90.00
_cell.angle_beta   90.00
_cell.angle_gamma   90.00
#
_symmetry.space_group_name_H-M   'P 1'
#
loop_
_entity.id
_entity.type
_entity.pdbx_description
1 polymer ?
#
loop_
_entity_poly.entity_id
_entity_poly.type
_entity_poly.pdbx_seq_one_letter_code
_entity_poly.pdbx_strand_id
1 'polypeptide(L)'
;MAEKIANECNVCAKAFKEKSKLMRHMLVHTGEKPFPCQFCGKCFSVDYNLRTHIRIHTGEKPFQCSTEGCLKAFTQSGNLKAHIVARHADIRKESSDESLIVEKLNISNFNSIILRELSKII
;
A
#
# COMPACT_ATOMS: atom_id res chain seq x y z
N MET A 1 21.04 28.13 -20.51
CA MET A 1 19.75 27.53 -20.92
C MET A 1 19.96 26.02 -20.95
N ALA A 2 19.41 25.27 -20.00
CA ALA A 2 19.58 23.82 -19.99
C ALA A 2 18.50 23.20 -20.88
N GLU A 3 18.92 22.53 -21.96
CA GLU A 3 18.03 21.79 -22.84
C GLU A 3 17.28 20.73 -22.05
N LYS A 4 15.94 20.82 -22.11
CA LYS A 4 15.04 19.84 -21.52
C LYS A 4 15.11 18.60 -22.40
N ILE A 5 16.02 17.69 -22.12
CA ILE A 5 16.09 16.38 -22.80
C ILE A 5 14.77 15.67 -22.53
N ALA A 6 13.86 15.71 -23.51
CA ALA A 6 12.61 14.98 -23.48
C ALA A 6 12.95 13.48 -23.58
N ASN A 7 12.70 12.72 -22.52
CA ASN A 7 12.79 11.26 -22.59
C ASN A 7 11.51 10.74 -23.26
N GLU A 8 11.32 11.09 -24.53
CA GLU A 8 10.19 10.72 -25.36
C GLU A 8 10.51 9.50 -26.22
N CYS A 9 9.53 8.60 -26.37
CA CYS A 9 9.62 7.48 -27.28
C CYS A 9 9.44 7.93 -28.73
N ASN A 10 10.43 7.69 -29.57
CA ASN A 10 10.38 8.02 -31.00
C ASN A 10 9.40 7.15 -31.81
N VAL A 11 8.91 6.04 -31.26
CA VAL A 11 7.95 5.14 -31.96
C VAL A 11 6.49 5.50 -31.65
N CYS A 12 6.19 5.92 -30.41
CA CYS A 12 4.81 6.18 -29.99
C CYS A 12 4.59 7.54 -29.30
N ALA A 13 5.58 8.44 -29.35
CA ALA A 13 5.56 9.78 -28.74
C ALA A 13 5.29 9.79 -27.21
N LYS A 14 5.40 8.63 -26.55
CA LYS A 14 5.16 8.54 -25.11
C LYS A 14 6.31 9.16 -24.34
N ALA A 15 6.00 10.14 -23.49
CA ALA A 15 6.99 10.80 -22.65
C ALA A 15 7.22 10.08 -21.31
N PHE A 16 8.47 10.05 -20.87
CA PHE A 16 8.89 9.47 -19.61
C PHE A 16 9.62 10.51 -18.75
N LYS A 17 9.52 10.38 -17.42
CA LYS A 17 10.24 11.26 -16.49
C LYS A 17 11.73 10.97 -16.43
N GLU A 18 12.14 9.74 -16.74
CA GLU A 18 13.51 9.25 -16.63
C GLU A 18 13.92 8.49 -17.90
N LYS A 19 15.18 8.68 -18.33
CA LYS A 19 15.75 7.95 -19.48
C LYS A 19 15.71 6.44 -19.30
N SER A 20 15.97 5.94 -18.09
CA SER A 20 15.91 4.51 -17.76
C SER A 20 14.54 3.89 -18.04
N LYS A 21 13.45 4.63 -17.79
CA LYS A 21 12.07 4.21 -18.05
C LYS A 21 11.78 4.19 -19.54
N LEU A 22 12.28 5.17 -20.29
CA LEU A 22 12.22 5.19 -21.75
C LEU A 22 12.96 3.98 -22.34
N MET A 23 14.22 3.75 -21.94
CA MET A 23 15.02 2.61 -22.42
C MET A 23 14.31 1.28 -22.18
N ARG A 24 13.74 1.09 -20.99
CA ARG A 24 12.94 -0.10 -20.68
C ARG A 24 11.66 -0.18 -21.50
N HIS A 25 11.02 0.95 -21.78
CA HIS A 25 9.82 0.99 -22.63
C HIS A 25 10.13 0.58 -24.07
N MET A 26 11.31 0.92 -24.60
CA MET A 26 11.71 0.51 -25.95
C MET A 26 11.70 -1.01 -26.15
N LEU A 27 11.89 -1.80 -25.10
CA LEU A 27 11.77 -3.26 -25.15
C LEU A 27 10.38 -3.76 -25.57
N VAL A 28 9.34 -2.94 -25.42
CA VAL A 28 7.99 -3.24 -25.92
C VAL A 28 7.95 -3.17 -27.45
N HIS A 29 8.74 -2.27 -28.05
CA HIS A 29 8.80 -2.10 -29.50
C HIS A 29 9.76 -3.11 -30.14
N THR A 30 10.91 -3.39 -29.51
CA THR A 30 11.86 -4.39 -30.04
C THR A 30 11.41 -5.82 -29.77
N GLY A 31 10.52 -6.02 -28.80
CA GLY A 31 10.09 -7.35 -28.35
C GLY A 31 11.14 -8.09 -27.51
N GLU A 32 12.28 -7.44 -27.22
CA GLU A 32 13.34 -8.04 -26.41
C GLU A 32 12.87 -8.36 -24.99
N LYS A 33 13.27 -9.54 -24.52
CA LYS A 33 12.95 -10.05 -23.19
C LYS A 33 14.22 -10.60 -22.54
N PRO A 34 15.10 -9.73 -22.01
CA PRO A 34 16.43 -10.13 -21.56
C PRO A 34 16.45 -11.02 -20.31
N PHE A 35 15.32 -11.17 -19.62
CA PHE A 35 15.24 -11.82 -18.31
C PHE A 35 14.53 -13.18 -18.42
N PRO A 36 15.25 -14.29 -18.66
CA PRO A 36 14.67 -15.63 -18.72
C PRO A 36 14.38 -16.18 -17.32
N CYS A 37 13.27 -16.90 -17.19
CA CYS A 37 12.98 -17.69 -15.99
C CYS A 37 13.78 -19.00 -15.99
N GLN A 38 14.59 -19.21 -14.96
CA GLN A 38 15.39 -20.43 -14.81
C GLN A 38 14.56 -21.72 -14.64
N PHE A 39 13.30 -21.61 -14.20
CA PHE A 39 12.45 -22.77 -13.95
C PHE A 39 11.66 -23.23 -15.18
N CYS A 40 11.27 -22.32 -16.08
CA CYS A 40 10.40 -22.63 -17.22
C CYS A 40 10.81 -21.98 -18.55
N GLY A 41 11.94 -21.28 -18.60
CA GLY A 41 12.45 -20.62 -19.81
C GLY A 41 11.66 -19.38 -20.25
N LYS A 42 10.55 -19.03 -19.59
CA LYS A 42 9.74 -17.87 -19.96
C LYS A 42 10.51 -16.57 -19.77
N CYS A 43 10.59 -15.74 -20.81
CA CYS A 43 11.33 -14.48 -20.79
C CYS A 43 10.46 -13.27 -20.45
N PHE A 44 11.06 -12.28 -19.78
CA PHE A 44 10.45 -11.01 -19.39
C PHE A 44 11.30 -9.83 -19.87
N SER A 45 10.66 -8.71 -20.20
CA SER A 45 11.36 -7.47 -20.57
C SER A 45 11.88 -6.69 -19.37
N VAL A 46 11.50 -7.08 -18.14
CA VAL A 46 11.93 -6.38 -16.92
C VAL A 46 12.21 -7.35 -15.78
N ASP A 47 13.32 -7.15 -15.08
CA ASP A 47 13.75 -7.94 -13.92
C ASP A 47 12.65 -8.07 -12.84
N TYR A 48 11.98 -6.97 -12.44
CA TYR A 48 10.96 -7.04 -11.38
C TYR A 48 9.78 -7.95 -11.75
N ASN A 49 9.44 -8.06 -13.05
CA ASN A 49 8.41 -8.98 -13.54
C ASN A 49 8.90 -10.43 -13.43
N LEU A 50 10.17 -10.70 -13.77
CA LEU A 50 10.77 -12.02 -13.59
C LEU A 50 10.79 -12.42 -12.10
N ARG A 51 11.25 -11.55 -11.20
CA ARG A 51 11.27 -11.83 -9.75
C ARG A 51 9.87 -12.15 -9.21
N THR A 52 8.88 -11.38 -9.63
CA THR A 52 7.48 -11.61 -9.26
C THR A 52 6.97 -12.94 -9.84
N HIS A 53 7.33 -13.25 -11.08
CA HIS A 53 6.99 -14.52 -11.72
C HIS A 53 7.61 -15.71 -11.00
N ILE A 54 8.87 -15.63 -10.56
CA ILE A 54 9.55 -16.73 -9.84
C ILE A 54 8.76 -17.19 -8.62
N ARG A 55 7.99 -16.30 -7.97
CA ARG A 55 7.12 -16.65 -6.83
C ARG A 55 6.04 -17.69 -7.15
N ILE A 56 5.69 -17.89 -8.42
CA ILE A 56 4.76 -18.97 -8.79
C ILE A 56 5.42 -20.35 -8.64
N HIS A 57 6.75 -20.43 -8.84
CA HIS A 57 7.53 -21.65 -8.72
C HIS A 57 7.91 -21.93 -7.27
N THR A 58 8.28 -20.89 -6.53
CA THR A 58 8.70 -21.03 -5.12
C THR A 58 7.53 -21.03 -4.13
N GLY A 59 6.35 -20.57 -4.53
CA GLY A 59 5.19 -20.41 -3.66
C GLY A 59 5.28 -19.22 -2.69
N GLU A 60 6.33 -18.39 -2.79
CA GLU A 60 6.57 -17.26 -1.88
C GLU A 60 5.42 -16.23 -1.95
N LYS A 61 4.85 -15.90 -0.78
CA LYS A 61 3.77 -14.92 -0.63
C LYS A 61 4.16 -13.84 0.39
N PRO A 62 5.03 -12.90 0.02
CA PRO A 62 5.61 -11.96 0.99
C PRO A 62 4.62 -10.90 1.49
N PHE A 63 3.45 -10.77 0.86
CA PHE A 63 2.46 -9.75 1.22
C PHE A 63 1.34 -10.38 2.05
N GLN A 64 1.48 -10.31 3.37
CA GLN A 64 0.47 -10.80 4.31
C GLN A 64 -0.58 -9.72 4.58
N CYS A 65 -1.83 -10.15 4.77
CA CYS A 65 -2.88 -9.28 5.28
C CYS A 65 -2.61 -8.97 6.76
N SER A 66 -2.62 -7.69 7.11
CA SER A 66 -2.44 -7.22 8.48
C SER A 66 -3.75 -7.04 9.25
N THR A 67 -4.89 -7.39 8.63
CA THR A 67 -6.18 -7.33 9.31
C THR A 67 -6.28 -8.49 10.30
N GLU A 68 -6.62 -8.18 11.54
CA GLU A 68 -6.79 -9.16 12.62
C GLU A 68 -7.71 -10.32 12.20
N GLY A 69 -7.24 -11.54 12.45
CA GLY A 69 -7.95 -12.77 12.05
C GLY A 69 -7.87 -13.13 10.56
N CYS A 70 -7.24 -12.32 9.70
CA CYS A 70 -7.05 -12.64 8.28
C CYS A 70 -5.66 -13.21 8.00
N LEU A 71 -5.58 -14.52 7.74
CA LEU A 71 -4.31 -15.23 7.45
C LEU A 71 -3.96 -15.26 5.95
N LYS A 72 -4.58 -14.40 5.12
CA LYS A 72 -4.34 -14.42 3.67
C LYS A 72 -3.01 -13.77 3.32
N ALA A 73 -2.25 -14.45 2.45
CA ALA A 73 -0.98 -13.96 1.91
C ALA A 73 -0.96 -14.01 0.37
N PHE A 74 -0.29 -13.02 -0.22
CA PHE A 74 -0.29 -12.76 -1.66
C PHE A 74 1.12 -12.68 -2.22
N THR A 75 1.26 -13.04 -3.50
CA THR A 75 2.51 -12.95 -4.25
C THR A 75 2.86 -11.53 -4.69
N GLN A 76 1.86 -10.63 -4.70
CA GLN A 76 1.98 -9.23 -5.16
C GLN A 76 1.21 -8.27 -4.24
N SER A 77 1.76 -7.06 -4.04
CA SER A 77 1.15 -6.02 -3.20
C SER A 77 -0.18 -5.50 -3.73
N GLY A 78 -0.34 -5.38 -5.05
CA GLY A 78 -1.59 -4.97 -5.68
C GLY A 78 -2.74 -5.93 -5.35
N ASN A 79 -2.45 -7.24 -5.30
CA ASN A 79 -3.43 -8.25 -4.94
C ASN A 79 -3.83 -8.16 -3.46
N LEU A 80 -2.86 -7.91 -2.57
CA LEU A 80 -3.15 -7.64 -1.16
C LEU A 80 -4.02 -6.38 -1.01
N LYS A 81 -3.69 -5.29 -1.71
CA LYS A 81 -4.46 -4.04 -1.66
C LYS A 81 -5.90 -4.27 -2.13
N ALA A 82 -6.08 -4.96 -3.25
CA ALA A 82 -7.40 -5.31 -3.77
C ALA A 82 -8.18 -6.20 -2.78
N HIS A 83 -7.52 -7.17 -2.15
CA HIS A 83 -8.12 -8.01 -1.12
C HIS A 83 -8.60 -7.20 0.09
N ILE A 84 -7.75 -6.31 0.63
CA ILE A 84 -8.10 -5.45 1.77
C ILE A 84 -9.31 -4.57 1.40
N VAL A 85 -9.28 -3.91 0.25
CA VAL A 85 -10.41 -3.08 -0.19
C VAL A 85 -11.68 -3.91 -0.39
N ALA A 86 -11.57 -5.12 -0.92
CA ALA A 86 -12.74 -5.93 -1.20
C ALA A 86 -13.34 -6.60 0.05
N ARG A 87 -12.52 -6.91 1.06
CA ARG A 87 -12.88 -7.78 2.20
C ARG A 87 -12.78 -7.11 3.57
N HIS A 88 -12.05 -6.00 3.67
CA HIS A 88 -11.72 -5.31 4.92
C HIS A 88 -11.88 -3.78 4.83
N ALA A 89 -12.56 -3.27 3.80
CA ALA A 89 -12.81 -1.83 3.64
C ALA A 89 -13.72 -1.22 4.73
N ASP A 90 -14.32 -2.05 5.59
CA ASP A 90 -15.13 -1.59 6.73
C ASP A 90 -14.32 -1.33 8.02
N ILE A 91 -12.99 -1.26 7.96
CA ILE A 91 -12.23 -0.68 9.07
C ILE A 91 -12.21 0.83 8.87
N ARG A 92 -13.14 1.48 9.57
CA ARG A 92 -13.29 2.93 9.74
C ARG A 92 -11.96 3.68 9.55
N LYS A 93 -12.00 4.64 8.62
CA LYS A 93 -11.15 5.84 8.70
C LYS A 93 -11.46 6.55 10.03
N GLU A 94 -10.76 6.20 11.10
CA GLU A 94 -10.59 7.06 12.28
C GLU A 94 -9.11 7.01 12.68
N SER A 95 -8.28 7.65 11.87
CA SER A 95 -6.97 8.12 12.31
C SER A 95 -6.69 9.49 11.67
N SER A 96 -7.61 10.40 11.95
CA SER A 96 -7.43 11.84 11.94
C SER A 96 -8.57 12.43 12.78
N ASP A 97 -8.65 12.01 14.04
CA ASP A 97 -9.40 12.77 15.04
C ASP A 97 -8.59 12.80 16.34
N GLU A 98 -7.92 13.92 16.53
CA GLU A 98 -7.02 14.26 17.62
C GLU A 98 -7.81 14.74 18.86
N SER A 99 -8.93 14.07 19.19
CA SER A 99 -9.96 14.67 20.07
C SER A 99 -10.53 13.79 21.21
N LEU A 100 -10.11 12.54 21.45
CA LEU A 100 -10.82 11.68 22.44
C LEU A 100 -10.02 11.06 23.59
N ILE A 101 -8.82 11.54 23.95
CA ILE A 101 -8.05 10.94 25.06
C ILE A 101 -8.05 11.74 26.37
N VAL A 102 -8.51 13.01 26.43
CA VAL A 102 -8.42 13.78 27.70
C VAL A 102 -9.75 13.97 28.47
N GLU A 103 -10.93 13.75 27.88
CA GLU A 103 -12.17 14.21 28.55
C GLU A 103 -13.13 13.12 29.08
N LYS A 104 -12.96 11.84 28.75
CA LYS A 104 -13.97 10.81 29.10
C LYS A 104 -13.64 9.86 30.26
N LEU A 105 -12.55 10.09 31.00
CA LEU A 105 -12.23 9.29 32.19
C LEU A 105 -11.70 10.10 33.38
N ASN A 106 -12.06 11.39 33.52
CA ASN A 106 -11.99 12.03 34.83
C ASN A 106 -13.29 11.75 35.61
N ILE A 107 -13.33 10.53 36.13
CA ILE A 107 -14.22 10.11 37.21
C ILE A 107 -14.05 11.08 38.38
N SER A 108 -14.98 12.03 38.55
CA SER A 108 -15.29 12.64 39.86
C SER A 108 -16.55 13.52 39.87
N ASN A 109 -17.57 13.19 39.07
CA ASN A 109 -18.94 13.65 39.37
C ASN A 109 -19.56 12.83 40.52
N PHE A 110 -18.76 12.55 41.56
CA PHE A 110 -19.22 12.05 42.85
C PHE A 110 -19.32 13.18 43.90
N ASN A 111 -18.98 14.43 43.53
CA ASN A 111 -19.03 15.58 44.45
C ASN A 111 -20.12 16.62 44.12
N SER A 112 -21.16 16.28 43.35
CA SER A 112 -22.31 17.18 43.13
C SER A 112 -23.59 16.80 43.91
N ILE A 113 -23.60 15.68 44.64
CA ILE A 113 -24.78 15.23 45.43
C ILE A 113 -24.64 15.48 46.94
N ILE A 114 -23.44 15.76 47.48
CA ILE A 114 -23.24 16.03 48.93
C ILE A 114 -23.16 17.52 49.30
N LEU A 115 -23.07 18.45 48.33
CA LEU A 115 -23.00 19.90 48.59
C LEU A 115 -24.34 20.66 48.43
N ARG A 116 -25.48 19.99 48.60
CA ARG A 116 -26.81 20.66 48.69
C ARG A 116 -27.62 20.36 49.95
N GLU A 117 -27.19 19.42 50.79
CA GLU A 117 -27.90 19.06 52.04
C GLU A 117 -27.15 19.42 53.34
N LEU A 118 -25.94 19.98 53.27
CA LEU A 118 -25.17 20.38 54.47
C LEU A 118 -25.08 21.91 54.71
N SER A 119 -25.88 22.72 54.00
CA SER A 119 -26.11 24.13 54.34
C SER A 119 -27.54 24.41 54.85
N LYS A 120 -28.26 23.36 55.28
CA LYS A 120 -29.59 23.45 55.89
C LYS A 120 -29.70 22.79 57.28
N ILE A 121 -28.60 22.28 57.84
CA ILE A 121 -28.57 21.69 59.21
C ILE A 121 -27.33 22.15 60.00
N ILE A 122 -26.90 23.41 59.84
CA ILE A 122 -26.23 24.20 60.89
C ILE A 122 -26.74 25.63 60.79
#